data_AF-A0A3L6T4X5-F1
#
_entry.id   AF-A0A3L6T4X5-F1
#
_cell.length_a   1.000
_cell.length_b   1.000
_cell.length_c   1.000
_cell.angle_alpha   90.00
_cell.angle_beta   90.00
_cell.angle_gamma   90.00
#
_symmetry.space_group_name_H-M   'P 1'
#
loop_
_entity.id
_entity.type
_entity.pdbx_description
1 polymer ?
#
loop_
_entity_poly.entity_id
_entity_poly.type
_entity_poly.pdbx_seq_one_letter_code
_entity_poly.pdbx_strand_id
1 'polypeptide(L)'
;MTTKVWASVCPDAADGVDDPRINPTAPGAPALKRLGCERMLVCAAEDWLVARDRAYYDAVAASAWPGSAAWLETEGEEHVFFLLKPDCDRAKALMDRVVAFITGA
;
A
#
# COMPACT_ATOMS: atom_id res chain seq x y z
N MET A 1 15.13 5.76 -0.11
CA MET A 1 14.45 6.44 -1.24
C MET A 1 13.30 7.32 -0.73
N THR A 2 12.36 6.76 0.03
CA THR A 2 11.16 7.42 0.57
C THR A 2 11.41 8.79 1.21
N THR A 3 12.39 8.93 2.09
CA THR A 3 12.73 10.22 2.74
C THR A 3 13.06 11.33 1.76
N LYS A 4 13.87 11.03 0.74
CA LYS A 4 14.27 12.02 -0.27
C LYS A 4 13.10 12.40 -1.17
N VAL A 5 12.31 11.42 -1.59
CA VAL A 5 11.11 11.67 -2.40
C VAL A 5 10.13 12.54 -1.62
N TRP A 6 9.87 12.21 -0.36
CA TRP A 6 8.92 12.97 0.45
C TRP A 6 9.39 14.39 0.74
N ALA A 7 10.67 14.59 1.07
CA ALA A 7 11.24 15.92 1.27
C ALA A 7 11.14 16.80 0.00
N SER A 8 11.16 16.21 -1.19
CA SER A 8 10.93 16.94 -2.45
C SER A 8 9.46 17.25 -2.70
N VAL A 9 8.54 16.34 -2.34
CA VAL A 9 7.09 16.48 -2.58
C VAL A 9 6.41 17.39 -1.55
N CYS A 10 6.84 17.31 -0.29
CA CYS A 10 6.30 18.06 0.85
C CYS A 10 7.45 18.64 1.68
N PRO A 11 8.16 19.67 1.17
CA PRO A 11 9.34 20.22 1.83
C PRO A 11 9.06 20.82 3.20
N ASP A 12 7.83 21.31 3.41
CA ASP A 12 7.39 21.95 4.66
C ASP A 12 6.78 20.96 5.66
N ALA A 13 6.86 19.65 5.40
CA ALA A 13 6.39 18.64 6.34
C ALA A 13 7.28 18.62 7.59
N ALA A 14 6.78 19.19 8.69
CA ALA A 14 7.51 19.32 9.95
C ALA A 14 8.01 17.97 10.49
N ASP A 15 7.22 16.91 10.31
CA ASP A 15 7.53 15.55 10.77
C ASP A 15 8.27 14.71 9.71
N GLY A 16 8.63 15.31 8.56
CA GLY A 16 9.32 14.61 7.49
C GLY A 16 8.59 13.34 7.07
N VAL A 17 9.25 12.18 7.16
CA VAL A 17 8.66 10.88 6.79
C VAL A 17 7.58 10.38 7.74
N ASP A 18 7.43 10.99 8.91
CA ASP A 18 6.35 10.69 9.85
C ASP A 18 5.13 11.60 9.64
N ASP A 19 5.14 12.45 8.60
CA ASP A 19 3.93 13.16 8.17
C ASP A 19 2.80 12.15 7.89
N PRO A 20 1.60 12.30 8.50
CA PRO A 20 0.49 11.37 8.33
C PRO A 20 0.04 11.12 6.88
N ARG A 21 0.39 12.02 5.95
CA ARG A 21 0.08 11.89 4.52
C ARG A 21 0.92 10.83 3.82
N ILE A 22 2.13 10.54 4.32
CA ILE A 22 3.01 9.49 3.77
C ILE A 22 3.17 8.29 4.70
N ASN A 23 3.05 8.52 6.02
CA ASN A 23 3.08 7.48 7.04
C ASN A 23 1.75 7.50 7.82
N PRO A 24 0.71 6.78 7.34
CA PRO A 24 -0.59 6.72 8.02
C PRO A 24 -0.55 5.95 9.36
N THR A 25 0.60 5.39 9.73
CA THR A 25 0.84 4.71 11.00
C THR A 25 1.68 5.52 11.99
N ALA A 26 2.07 6.74 11.61
CA ALA A 26 2.84 7.63 12.46
C ALA A 26 2.08 8.06 13.72
N PRO A 27 2.78 8.42 14.81
CA PRO A 27 2.17 9.06 15.96
C PRO A 27 1.37 10.30 15.55
N GLY A 28 0.13 10.40 16.04
CA GLY A 28 -0.76 11.53 15.71
C GLY A 28 -1.49 11.42 14.36
N ALA A 29 -1.22 10.38 13.56
CA ALA A 29 -1.98 10.11 12.35
C ALA A 29 -3.47 9.80 12.66
N PRO A 30 -4.40 10.11 11.74
CA PRO A 30 -5.80 9.74 11.90
C PRO A 30 -5.99 8.24 12.13
N ALA A 31 -6.86 7.87 13.06
CA ALA A 31 -7.09 6.47 13.40
C ALA A 31 -7.63 5.66 12.20
N LEU A 32 -6.94 4.56 11.86
CA LEU A 32 -7.30 3.67 10.75
C LEU A 32 -8.71 3.06 10.87
N LYS A 33 -9.27 2.98 12.09
CA LYS A 33 -10.67 2.56 12.30
C LYS A 33 -11.71 3.43 11.56
N ARG A 34 -11.31 4.61 11.09
CA ARG A 34 -12.16 5.58 10.36
C ARG A 34 -12.05 5.46 8.84
N LEU A 35 -11.37 4.44 8.31
CA LEU A 35 -11.33 4.19 6.87
C LEU A 35 -12.75 4.07 6.30
N GLY A 36 -13.05 4.82 5.24
CA GLY A 36 -14.40 4.97 4.68
C GLY A 36 -14.80 3.91 3.66
N CYS A 37 -13.99 2.88 3.47
CA CYS A 37 -14.30 1.76 2.58
C CYS A 37 -14.66 0.50 3.37
N GLU A 38 -15.34 -0.44 2.71
CA GLU A 38 -15.71 -1.74 3.29
C GLU A 38 -14.65 -2.82 3.03
N ARG A 39 -13.89 -2.68 1.94
CA ARG A 39 -12.89 -3.64 1.50
C ARG A 39 -11.62 -2.91 1.08
N MET A 40 -10.47 -3.52 1.33
CA MET A 40 -9.16 -3.03 0.92
C MET A 40 -8.31 -4.17 0.36
N LEU A 41 -7.61 -3.92 -0.74
CA LEU A 41 -6.59 -4.79 -1.28
C LEU A 41 -5.26 -4.03 -1.25
N VAL A 42 -4.26 -4.59 -0.55
CA VAL A 42 -2.89 -4.07 -0.52
C VAL A 42 -2.02 -5.01 -1.34
N CYS A 43 -1.44 -4.49 -2.42
CA CYS A 43 -0.54 -5.23 -3.31
C CYS A 43 0.88 -4.69 -3.17
N ALA A 44 1.86 -5.59 -3.06
CA ALA A 44 3.28 -5.28 -3.01
C ALA A 44 4.07 -6.14 -4.00
N ALA A 45 5.29 -5.70 -4.29
CA ALA A 45 6.33 -6.44 -5.01
C ALA A 45 7.57 -6.51 -4.11
N GLU A 46 8.63 -7.23 -4.48
CA GLU A 46 9.88 -7.35 -3.69
C GLU A 46 10.78 -6.11 -3.81
N ASP A 47 10.19 -4.91 -3.74
CA ASP A 47 10.91 -3.65 -3.84
C ASP A 47 11.20 -3.02 -2.45
N TRP A 48 11.79 -1.83 -2.44
CA TRP A 48 12.14 -1.12 -1.20
C TRP A 48 10.92 -0.59 -0.40
N LEU A 49 9.69 -0.79 -0.88
CA LEU A 49 8.44 -0.39 -0.23
C LEU A 49 7.74 -1.57 0.45
N VAL A 50 8.06 -2.82 0.12
CA VAL A 50 7.36 -4.02 0.62
C VAL A 50 7.18 -4.04 2.14
N ALA A 51 8.22 -3.67 2.89
CA ALA A 51 8.17 -3.64 4.35
C ALA A 51 7.19 -2.59 4.88
N ARG A 52 7.07 -1.44 4.19
CA ARG A 52 6.13 -0.38 4.54
C ARG A 52 4.70 -0.76 4.16
N ASP A 53 4.52 -1.36 2.99
CA ASP A 53 3.21 -1.82 2.52
C ASP A 53 2.66 -2.91 3.46
N ARG A 54 3.53 -3.84 3.88
CA ARG A 54 3.25 -4.85 4.91
C ARG A 54 2.83 -4.21 6.23
N ALA A 55 3.61 -3.25 6.74
CA ALA A 55 3.32 -2.58 7.99
C ALA A 55 1.97 -1.85 7.96
N TYR A 56 1.61 -1.23 6.83
CA TYR A 56 0.30 -0.63 6.65
C TYR A 56 -0.82 -1.67 6.68
N TYR A 57 -0.67 -2.77 5.93
CA TYR A 57 -1.65 -3.86 5.93
C TYR A 57 -1.87 -4.43 7.34
N ASP A 58 -0.79 -4.71 8.07
CA ASP A 58 -0.86 -5.25 9.43
C ASP A 58 -1.51 -4.25 10.39
N ALA A 59 -1.20 -2.95 10.26
CA ALA A 59 -1.83 -1.89 11.07
C ALA A 59 -3.32 -1.74 10.76
N VAL A 60 -3.74 -1.87 9.50
CA VAL A 60 -5.16 -1.88 9.11
C VAL A 60 -5.86 -3.10 9.70
N ALA A 61 -5.27 -4.29 9.56
CA ALA A 61 -5.82 -5.54 10.06
C ALA A 61 -5.93 -5.58 11.60
N ALA A 62 -4.98 -4.97 12.30
CA ALA A 62 -5.02 -4.82 13.77
C ALA A 62 -5.91 -3.66 14.24
N SER A 63 -6.35 -2.78 13.33
CA SER A 63 -7.22 -1.67 13.69
C SER A 63 -8.66 -2.14 13.96
N ALA A 64 -9.42 -1.36 14.71
CA ALA A 64 -10.85 -1.58 14.89
C ALA A 64 -11.69 -1.17 13.65
N TRP A 65 -11.10 -1.14 12.46
CA TRP A 65 -11.81 -0.89 11.22
C TRP A 65 -12.72 -2.10 10.92
N PRO A 66 -14.03 -1.88 10.64
CA PRO A 66 -14.98 -2.98 10.48
C PRO A 66 -14.91 -3.67 9.10
N GLY A 67 -14.09 -3.18 8.18
CA GLY A 67 -13.94 -3.74 6.84
C GLY A 67 -13.00 -4.94 6.78
N SER A 68 -12.72 -5.41 5.56
CA SER A 68 -11.78 -6.50 5.30
C SER A 68 -10.59 -6.05 4.48
N ALA A 69 -9.39 -6.43 4.90
CA ALA A 69 -8.16 -6.23 4.15
C ALA A 69 -7.69 -7.55 3.54
N ALA A 70 -7.25 -7.50 2.29
CA ALA A 70 -6.55 -8.58 1.61
C ALA A 70 -5.13 -8.15 1.28
N TRP A 71 -4.19 -9.09 1.43
CA TRP A 71 -2.78 -8.91 1.08
C TRP A 71 -2.43 -9.69 -0.18
N LEU A 72 -1.60 -9.10 -1.04
CA LEU A 72 -0.94 -9.77 -2.16
C LEU A 72 0.51 -9.28 -2.24
N GLU A 73 1.48 -10.20 -2.25
CA GLU A 73 2.87 -9.91 -2.56
C GLU A 73 3.25 -10.68 -3.82
N THR A 74 3.80 -9.98 -4.81
CA THR A 74 4.26 -10.59 -6.06
C THR A 74 5.76 -10.85 -5.96
N GLU A 75 6.12 -12.10 -5.68
CA GLU A 75 7.52 -12.54 -5.55
C GLU A 75 8.27 -12.47 -6.88
N GLY A 76 9.57 -12.12 -6.82
CA GLY A 76 10.47 -12.02 -7.96
C GLY A 76 10.13 -10.90 -8.94
N GLU A 77 9.37 -9.89 -8.51
CA GLU A 77 9.06 -8.67 -9.25
C GLU A 77 9.47 -7.42 -8.47
N GLU A 78 9.82 -6.37 -9.19
CA GLU A 78 10.32 -5.11 -8.64
C GLU A 78 9.29 -3.99 -8.75
N HIS A 79 9.67 -2.80 -8.28
CA HIS A 79 8.81 -1.62 -8.29
C HIS A 79 8.12 -1.40 -9.64
N VAL A 80 6.79 -1.24 -9.61
CA VAL A 80 5.93 -0.97 -10.77
C VAL A 80 6.07 -1.95 -11.94
N PHE A 81 6.47 -3.21 -11.69
CA PHE A 81 6.67 -4.21 -12.74
C PHE A 81 5.49 -4.35 -13.72
N PHE A 82 4.25 -4.18 -13.24
CA PHE A 82 3.04 -4.28 -14.05
C PHE A 82 2.89 -3.17 -15.09
N LEU A 83 3.58 -2.02 -14.92
CA LEU A 83 3.67 -0.97 -15.93
C LEU A 83 4.79 -1.26 -16.95
N LEU A 84 5.89 -1.87 -16.49
CA LEU A 84 7.08 -2.11 -17.31
C LEU A 84 6.99 -3.39 -18.15
N LYS A 85 6.26 -4.39 -17.64
CA LYS A 85 6.10 -5.73 -18.22
C LYS A 85 4.62 -6.14 -18.20
N PRO A 86 3.72 -5.37 -18.84
CA PRO A 86 2.27 -5.61 -18.74
C PRO A 86 1.85 -6.99 -19.27
N ASP A 87 2.61 -7.57 -20.20
CA ASP A 87 2.30 -8.86 -20.81
C ASP A 87 2.84 -10.08 -20.05
N CYS A 88 3.62 -9.89 -18.97
CA CYS A 88 4.14 -11.01 -18.20
C CYS A 88 3.05 -11.68 -17.36
N ASP A 89 3.22 -12.97 -17.07
CA ASP A 89 2.23 -13.78 -16.35
C ASP A 89 1.90 -13.20 -14.97
N ARG A 90 2.89 -12.64 -14.27
CA ARG A 90 2.69 -12.00 -12.97
C ARG A 90 1.90 -10.70 -13.05
N ALA A 91 2.09 -9.91 -14.11
CA ALA A 91 1.34 -8.66 -14.31
C ALA A 91 -0.13 -8.96 -14.62
N LYS A 92 -0.38 -9.99 -15.44
CA LYS A 92 -1.72 -10.52 -15.70
C LYS A 92 -2.37 -11.04 -14.43
N ALA A 93 -1.67 -11.84 -13.64
CA ALA A 93 -2.19 -12.36 -12.37
C ALA A 93 -2.51 -11.25 -11.35
N LEU A 94 -1.67 -10.20 -11.25
CA LEU A 94 -1.98 -9.02 -10.45
C LEU A 94 -3.25 -8.32 -10.95
N MET A 95 -3.39 -8.14 -12.26
CA MET A 95 -4.58 -7.51 -12.85
C MET A 95 -5.84 -8.34 -12.61
N ASP A 96 -5.79 -9.66 -12.81
CA ASP A 96 -6.89 -10.56 -12.52
C ASP A 96 -7.33 -10.46 -11.06
N ARG A 97 -6.37 -10.36 -10.13
CA ARG A 97 -6.64 -10.17 -8.71
C ARG A 97 -7.32 -8.83 -8.41
N VAL A 98 -6.89 -7.75 -9.07
CA VAL A 98 -7.52 -6.43 -8.95
C VAL A 98 -8.95 -6.44 -9.49
N VAL A 99 -9.17 -7.05 -10.66
CA VAL A 99 -10.50 -7.18 -11.27
C VAL A 99 -11.43 -7.98 -10.35
N ALA A 100 -11.00 -9.14 -9.85
CA ALA A 100 -11.79 -9.96 -8.94
C ALA A 100 -12.16 -9.20 -7.66
N PHE A 101 -11.22 -8.44 -7.09
CA PHE A 101 -11.50 -7.62 -5.91
C PHE A 101 -12.57 -6.56 -6.18
N ILE A 102 -12.49 -5.84 -7.30
CA ILE A 102 -13.45 -4.81 -7.69
C ILE A 102 -14.83 -5.42 -7.94
N THR A 103 -14.91 -6.51 -8.71
CA THR A 103 -16.18 -7.15 -9.05
C THR A 103 -16.79 -7.96 -7.90
N GLY A 104 -16.02 -8.24 -6.85
CA GLY A 104 -16.45 -9.08 -5.73
C GLY A 104 -16.55 -10.56 -6.09
N ALA A 105 -15.81 -10.99 -7.13
CA ALA A 105 -15.70 -12.37 -7.57
C ALA A 105 -14.60 -13.13 -6.82
#